data_AF-K2DAZ7-F1
#
_entry.id   AF-K2DAZ7-F1
#
_cell.length_a   1.000
_cell.length_b   1.000
_cell.length_c   1.000
_cell.angle_alpha   90.00
_cell.angle_beta   90.00
_cell.angle_gamma   90.00
#
_symmetry.space_group_name_H-M   'P 1'
#
loop_
_entity.id
_entity.type
_entity.pdbx_description
1 polymer ?
#
loop_
_entity_poly.entity_id
_entity_poly.type
_entity_poly.pdbx_seq_one_letter_code
_entity_poly.pdbx_strand_id
1 'polypeptide(L)'
;MKSLSDDLKDLLKYIFVYNSKKTKNLVAGIEKLKNSTVEVLMHRRGKFQKHFFHTSMIGLASVGILSSGILGGESMVAKSFPGVGGPDPRHIETFDPNASGISLESFINFQTSVSEKPRSEIIDYEVKSGETLSQIAQKFGLDTDTIKWANGLTSDSIKPGQSLKILPVSGVAHEVKSGDTLESVAKKYSAEPQAIVDFPFNDLPDDFR
;
A
#
# COMPACT_ATOMS: atom_id res chain seq x y z
N MET A 1 36.55 52.02 -26.91
CA MET A 1 36.50 50.56 -26.74
C MET A 1 35.84 50.27 -25.41
N LYS A 2 34.80 49.42 -25.36
CA LYS A 2 34.27 48.93 -24.08
C LYS A 2 35.37 48.19 -23.33
N SER A 3 35.38 48.28 -22.00
CA SER A 3 36.34 47.52 -21.20
C SER A 3 35.92 46.05 -21.15
N LEU A 4 36.89 45.14 -21.02
CA LEU A 4 36.64 43.71 -20.83
C LEU A 4 35.68 43.44 -19.64
N SER A 5 35.69 44.32 -18.64
CA SER A 5 34.82 44.22 -17.47
C SER A 5 33.35 44.54 -17.77
N ASP A 6 33.09 45.42 -18.74
CA ASP A 6 31.73 45.78 -19.15
C ASP A 6 31.12 44.66 -19.98
N ASP A 7 31.89 44.05 -20.87
CA ASP A 7 31.45 42.89 -21.66
C ASP A 7 31.20 41.66 -20.79
N LEU A 8 32.01 41.44 -19.74
CA LEU A 8 31.78 40.35 -18.78
C LEU A 8 30.47 40.53 -18.00
N LYS A 9 30.15 41.76 -17.58
CA LYS A 9 28.88 42.07 -16.89
C LYS A 9 27.68 41.85 -17.81
N ASP A 10 27.79 42.29 -19.07
CA ASP A 10 26.75 42.09 -20.08
C ASP A 10 26.51 40.59 -20.34
N LEU A 11 27.58 39.79 -20.43
CA LEU A 11 27.52 38.33 -20.58
C LEU A 11 26.87 37.64 -19.37
N LEU A 12 27.26 37.99 -18.14
CA LEU A 12 26.68 37.40 -16.93
C LEU A 12 25.19 37.73 -16.80
N LYS A 13 24.80 38.98 -17.11
CA LYS A 13 23.40 39.40 -17.13
C LYS A 13 22.61 38.62 -18.18
N TYR A 14 23.17 38.43 -19.37
CA TYR A 14 22.55 37.62 -20.42
C TYR A 14 22.36 36.16 -19.99
N ILE A 15 23.40 35.53 -19.43
CA ILE A 15 23.34 34.14 -18.92
C ILE A 15 22.27 34.02 -17.83
N PHE A 16 22.21 34.96 -16.88
CA PHE A 16 21.21 34.93 -15.81
C PHE A 16 19.77 35.05 -16.36
N VAL A 17 19.53 36.00 -17.27
CA VAL A 17 18.21 36.21 -17.88
C VAL A 17 17.81 35.00 -18.73
N TYR A 18 18.72 34.45 -19.53
CA TYR A 18 18.47 33.26 -20.35
C TYR A 18 18.12 32.06 -19.47
N ASN A 19 18.92 31.78 -18.43
CA ASN A 19 18.67 30.66 -17.52
C ASN A 19 17.36 30.86 -16.75
N SER A 20 17.07 32.06 -16.23
CA SER A 20 15.81 32.35 -15.54
C SER A 20 14.59 32.16 -16.44
N LYS A 21 14.67 32.57 -17.72
CA LYS A 21 13.58 32.35 -18.69
C LYS A 21 13.42 30.86 -19.01
N LYS A 22 14.53 30.14 -19.19
CA LYS A 22 14.55 28.71 -19.49
C LYS A 22 13.99 27.88 -18.33
N THR A 23 14.34 28.20 -17.09
CA THR A 23 13.82 27.51 -15.90
C THR A 23 12.32 27.76 -15.73
N LYS A 24 11.84 29.00 -15.90
CA LYS A 24 10.40 29.30 -15.86
C LYS A 24 9.61 28.50 -16.89
N ASN A 25 10.10 28.41 -18.12
CA ASN A 25 9.45 27.63 -19.18
C ASN A 25 9.44 26.13 -18.87
N LEU A 26 10.53 25.61 -18.30
CA LEU A 26 10.64 24.21 -17.90
C LEU A 26 9.66 23.89 -16.78
N VAL A 27 9.61 24.72 -15.73
CA VAL A 27 8.67 24.57 -14.61
C VAL A 27 7.22 24.58 -15.09
N ALA A 28 6.85 25.55 -15.94
CA ALA A 28 5.51 25.61 -16.51
C ALA A 28 5.16 24.36 -17.35
N GLY A 29 6.13 23.81 -18.08
CA GLY A 29 5.97 22.56 -18.82
C GLY A 29 5.72 21.36 -17.89
N ILE A 30 6.48 21.25 -16.79
CA ILE A 30 6.28 20.22 -15.77
C ILE A 30 4.91 20.37 -15.11
N GLU A 31 4.48 21.59 -14.76
CA GLU A 31 3.16 21.83 -14.18
C GLU A 31 2.03 21.39 -15.10
N LYS A 32 2.14 21.67 -16.40
CA LYS A 32 1.16 21.24 -17.39
C LYS A 32 1.11 19.71 -17.50
N LEU A 33 2.27 19.06 -17.51
CA LEU A 33 2.37 17.60 -17.56
C LEU A 33 1.82 16.95 -16.29
N LYS A 34 2.14 17.51 -15.11
CA LYS A 34 1.57 17.10 -13.82
C LYS A 34 0.04 17.18 -13.88
N ASN A 35 -0.52 18.32 -14.28
CA ASN A 35 -1.97 18.50 -14.32
C ASN A 35 -2.65 17.54 -15.29
N SER A 36 -2.09 17.33 -16.49
CA SER A 36 -2.62 16.36 -17.46
C SER A 36 -2.54 14.91 -16.96
N THR A 37 -1.44 14.54 -16.29
CA THR A 37 -1.30 13.21 -15.70
C THR A 37 -2.31 13.01 -14.57
N VAL A 38 -2.48 14.01 -13.70
CA VAL A 38 -3.48 13.97 -12.62
C VAL A 38 -4.89 13.84 -13.19
N GLU A 39 -5.22 14.57 -14.24
CA GLU A 39 -6.53 14.49 -14.92
C GLU A 39 -6.78 13.09 -15.51
N VAL A 40 -5.78 12.50 -16.19
CA VAL A 40 -5.86 11.13 -16.73
C VAL A 40 -5.99 10.09 -15.61
N LEU A 41 -5.30 10.28 -14.48
CA LEU A 41 -5.38 9.40 -13.32
C LEU A 41 -6.72 9.51 -12.61
N MET A 42 -7.28 10.72 -12.50
CA MET A 42 -8.60 10.95 -11.90
C MET A 42 -9.73 10.39 -12.76
N HIS A 43 -9.61 10.46 -14.09
CA HIS A 43 -10.63 9.93 -15.00
C HIS A 43 -10.65 8.38 -15.10
N ARG A 44 -9.62 7.68 -14.60
CA ARG A 44 -9.48 6.21 -14.67
C ARG A 44 -9.05 5.59 -13.33
N ARG A 45 -9.60 6.07 -12.22
CA ARG A 45 -9.36 5.46 -10.89
C ARG A 45 -9.89 4.01 -10.88
N GLY A 46 -9.26 3.12 -10.11
CA GLY A 46 -9.66 1.70 -9.99
C GLY A 46 -8.79 0.70 -10.80
N LYS A 47 -8.91 0.62 -12.13
CA LYS A 47 -8.30 -0.48 -12.92
C LYS A 47 -6.77 -0.44 -13.05
N PHE A 48 -6.13 0.72 -12.88
CA PHE A 48 -4.69 0.90 -13.13
C PHE A 48 -3.83 1.13 -11.89
N GLN A 49 -4.39 1.09 -10.67
CA GLN A 49 -3.61 1.31 -9.44
C GLN A 49 -2.36 0.43 -9.39
N LYS A 50 -2.48 -0.87 -9.65
CA LYS A 50 -1.35 -1.81 -9.62
C LYS A 50 -0.23 -1.44 -10.59
N HIS A 51 -0.55 -1.11 -11.84
CA HIS A 51 0.45 -0.76 -12.84
C HIS A 51 1.08 0.62 -12.57
N PHE A 52 0.29 1.59 -12.09
CA PHE A 52 0.77 2.93 -11.73
C PHE A 52 1.84 2.90 -10.64
N PHE A 53 1.67 2.08 -9.60
CA PHE A 53 2.68 1.90 -8.55
C PHE A 53 3.99 1.36 -9.12
N HIS A 54 3.93 0.32 -9.96
CA HIS A 54 5.13 -0.27 -10.54
C HIS A 54 5.85 0.68 -11.51
N THR A 55 5.13 1.35 -12.41
CA THR A 55 5.77 2.29 -13.36
C THR A 55 6.37 3.50 -12.65
N SER A 56 5.73 4.00 -11.60
CA SER A 56 6.26 5.11 -10.79
C SER A 56 7.51 4.70 -10.02
N MET A 57 7.50 3.49 -9.44
CA MET A 57 8.66 2.93 -8.74
C MET A 57 9.84 2.70 -9.70
N ILE A 58 9.59 2.18 -10.90
CA ILE A 58 10.60 2.02 -11.97
C ILE A 58 11.15 3.39 -12.38
N GLY A 59 10.29 4.40 -12.55
CA GLY A 59 10.70 5.76 -12.89
C GLY A 59 11.60 6.39 -11.83
N LEU A 60 11.19 6.33 -10.57
CA LEU A 60 11.98 6.82 -9.42
C LEU A 60 13.33 6.09 -9.30
N ALA A 61 13.33 4.77 -9.44
CA ALA A 61 14.55 3.98 -9.42
C ALA A 61 15.49 4.37 -10.57
N SER A 62 14.95 4.55 -11.79
CA SER A 62 15.71 4.94 -12.97
C SER A 62 16.35 6.33 -12.81
N VAL A 63 15.60 7.30 -12.27
CA VAL A 63 16.14 8.63 -11.96
C VAL A 63 17.26 8.54 -10.92
N GLY A 64 17.06 7.76 -9.85
CA GLY A 64 18.10 7.53 -8.84
C GLY A 64 19.37 6.89 -9.41
N ILE A 65 19.23 5.90 -10.29
CA ILE A 65 20.36 5.25 -10.98
C ILE A 65 21.08 6.23 -11.90
N LEU A 66 20.36 6.99 -12.73
CA LEU A 66 20.97 7.95 -13.67
C LEU A 66 21.65 9.12 -12.95
N SER A 67 21.08 9.61 -11.86
CA SER A 67 21.70 10.68 -11.05
C SER A 67 22.89 10.19 -10.22
N SER A 68 22.95 8.90 -9.84
CA SER A 68 24.06 8.34 -9.08
C SER A 68 25.42 8.42 -9.82
N GLY A 69 25.41 8.34 -11.15
CA GLY A 69 26.63 8.46 -11.97
C GLY A 69 27.19 9.89 -12.08
N ILE A 70 26.39 10.93 -11.85
CA ILE A 70 26.80 12.34 -12.00
C ILE A 70 27.36 12.92 -10.69
N LEU A 71 26.91 12.41 -9.53
CA LEU A 71 27.23 12.97 -8.21
C LEU A 71 28.32 12.18 -7.43
N GLY A 72 28.87 11.11 -8.01
CA GLY A 72 30.06 10.41 -7.47
C GLY A 72 29.90 9.76 -6.10
N GLY A 73 28.68 9.68 -5.56
CA GLY A 73 28.36 9.02 -4.30
C GLY A 73 27.54 7.76 -4.55
N GLU A 74 27.80 6.72 -3.75
CA GLU A 74 27.07 5.46 -3.74
C GLU A 74 25.55 5.68 -3.91
N SER A 75 24.93 4.93 -4.82
CA SER A 75 23.52 5.07 -5.15
C SER A 75 22.65 5.04 -3.88
N MET A 76 21.75 6.01 -3.70
CA MET A 76 20.80 6.04 -2.57
C MET A 76 19.98 4.75 -2.47
N VAL A 77 19.77 4.08 -3.60
CA VAL A 77 19.15 2.75 -3.69
C VAL A 77 19.96 1.71 -2.91
N ALA A 78 21.29 1.70 -3.05
CA ALA A 78 22.16 0.76 -2.33
C ALA A 78 22.11 0.92 -0.80
N LYS A 79 21.80 2.12 -0.30
CA LYS A 79 21.64 2.39 1.15
C LYS A 79 20.26 2.03 1.68
N SER A 80 19.23 2.09 0.83
CA SER A 80 17.84 1.78 1.21
C SER A 80 17.50 0.29 1.11
N PHE A 81 18.35 -0.52 0.48
CA PHE A 81 18.22 -1.98 0.42
C PHE A 81 19.30 -2.66 1.27
N PRO A 82 19.01 -3.05 2.54
CA PRO A 82 19.94 -3.87 3.31
C PRO A 82 20.15 -5.20 2.57
N GLY A 83 21.38 -5.45 2.12
CA GLY A 83 21.76 -6.66 1.38
C GLY A 83 22.38 -6.45 0.00
N VAL A 84 22.34 -5.22 -0.57
CA VAL A 84 22.94 -4.96 -1.90
C VAL A 84 24.36 -4.36 -1.82
N GLY A 85 24.88 -4.16 -0.61
CA GLY A 85 26.27 -3.75 -0.35
C GLY A 85 27.07 -4.71 0.54
N GLY A 86 26.55 -5.93 0.77
CA GLY A 86 27.31 -6.98 1.44
C GLY A 86 28.24 -7.72 0.47
N PRO A 87 29.29 -8.41 0.96
CA PRO A 87 30.07 -9.35 0.14
C PRO A 87 29.12 -10.28 -0.62
N ASP A 88 29.40 -10.51 -1.90
CA ASP A 88 28.59 -11.37 -2.78
C ASP A 88 28.23 -12.70 -2.07
N PRO A 89 26.94 -13.08 -1.94
CA PRO A 89 26.52 -14.35 -1.37
C PRO A 89 27.06 -15.59 -2.11
N ARG A 90 27.67 -15.43 -3.28
CA ARG A 90 28.37 -16.50 -4.01
C ARG A 90 29.78 -16.75 -3.52
N HIS A 91 30.33 -15.90 -2.65
CA HIS A 91 31.51 -16.25 -1.88
C HIS A 91 31.10 -17.19 -0.75
N ILE A 92 30.98 -18.47 -1.09
CA ILE A 92 31.04 -19.55 -0.12
C ILE A 92 32.49 -19.53 0.40
N GLU A 93 32.70 -19.08 1.63
CA GLU A 93 33.90 -19.49 2.36
C GLU A 93 33.91 -21.02 2.32
N THR A 94 34.95 -21.58 1.70
CA THR A 94 35.09 -23.01 1.45
C THR A 94 34.75 -23.79 2.72
N PHE A 95 33.66 -24.52 2.67
CA PHE A 95 33.15 -25.35 3.75
C PHE A 95 34.25 -26.34 4.16
N ASP A 96 34.72 -26.28 5.41
CA ASP A 96 35.59 -27.30 5.98
C ASP A 96 34.70 -28.53 6.31
N PRO A 97 34.82 -29.64 5.56
CA PRO A 97 33.98 -30.82 5.75
C PRO A 97 34.24 -31.54 7.08
N ASN A 98 35.23 -31.11 7.87
CA ASN A 98 35.59 -31.72 9.14
C ASN A 98 35.12 -30.92 10.37
N ALA A 99 34.39 -29.80 10.18
CA ALA A 99 33.76 -29.08 11.28
C ALA A 99 32.59 -29.91 11.86
N SER A 100 32.94 -30.78 12.79
CA SER A 100 32.02 -31.60 13.57
C SER A 100 31.19 -30.70 14.47
N GLY A 101 29.98 -30.32 14.08
CA GLY A 101 29.15 -29.50 14.96
C GLY A 101 27.75 -29.09 14.52
N ILE A 102 27.33 -29.33 13.28
CA ILE A 102 25.97 -28.95 12.89
C ILE A 102 25.28 -30.13 12.20
N SER A 103 24.44 -30.83 12.94
CA SER A 103 23.55 -31.83 12.38
C SER A 103 22.60 -31.13 11.40
N LEU A 104 22.62 -31.60 10.16
CA LEU A 104 21.76 -31.13 9.08
C LEU A 104 20.28 -31.17 9.48
N GLU A 105 19.91 -32.06 10.41
CA GLU A 105 18.58 -32.19 11.02
C GLU A 105 18.05 -30.91 11.65
N SER A 106 18.92 -30.05 12.21
CA SER A 106 18.49 -28.77 12.82
C SER A 106 18.03 -27.74 11.79
N PHE A 107 18.50 -27.83 10.54
CA PHE A 107 18.16 -26.90 9.46
C PHE A 107 16.97 -27.37 8.60
N ILE A 108 16.53 -28.61 8.72
CA ILE A 108 15.41 -29.15 7.91
C ILE A 108 14.05 -28.95 8.60
N ASN A 109 14.01 -28.31 9.77
CA ASN A 109 12.74 -27.93 10.39
C ASN A 109 12.16 -26.67 9.71
N PHE A 110 11.82 -26.82 8.43
CA PHE A 110 11.08 -25.84 7.64
C PHE A 110 9.64 -25.79 8.15
N GLN A 111 9.43 -25.10 9.27
CA GLN A 111 8.10 -24.64 9.62
C GLN A 111 7.77 -23.48 8.68
N THR A 112 7.06 -23.78 7.61
CA THR A 112 6.38 -22.73 6.86
C THR A 112 5.29 -22.18 7.78
N SER A 113 5.46 -20.96 8.28
CA SER A 113 4.30 -20.21 8.73
C SER A 113 3.41 -20.04 7.51
N VAL A 114 2.28 -20.75 7.50
CA VAL A 114 1.24 -20.47 6.52
C VAL A 114 0.91 -19.01 6.74
N SER A 115 1.17 -18.17 5.73
CA SER A 115 0.70 -16.80 5.75
C SER A 115 -0.82 -16.90 5.81
N GLU A 116 -1.39 -16.65 6.99
CA GLU A 116 -2.82 -16.55 7.17
C GLU A 116 -3.27 -15.32 6.42
N LYS A 117 -3.54 -15.51 5.11
CA LYS A 117 -4.19 -14.48 4.31
C LYS A 117 -5.50 -14.18 5.04
N PRO A 118 -5.73 -12.94 5.49
CA PRO A 118 -6.96 -12.60 6.16
C PRO A 118 -8.13 -12.96 5.25
N ARG A 119 -9.17 -13.54 5.85
CA ARG A 119 -10.40 -13.89 5.16
C ARG A 119 -10.90 -12.64 4.43
N SER A 120 -11.28 -12.75 3.16
CA SER A 120 -11.74 -11.60 2.38
C SER A 120 -13.24 -11.62 2.11
N GLU A 121 -13.92 -12.71 2.45
CA GLU A 121 -15.32 -12.95 2.11
C GLU A 121 -16.16 -13.18 3.37
N ILE A 122 -17.45 -12.83 3.26
CA ILE A 122 -18.43 -13.14 4.29
C ILE A 122 -18.79 -14.62 4.15
N ILE A 123 -18.72 -15.36 5.25
CA ILE A 123 -19.02 -16.79 5.31
C ILE A 123 -20.41 -16.96 5.91
N ASP A 124 -21.27 -17.77 5.27
CA ASP A 124 -22.50 -18.24 5.89
C ASP A 124 -22.18 -19.49 6.75
N TYR A 125 -22.39 -19.39 8.06
CA TYR A 125 -22.06 -20.42 9.04
C TYR A 125 -23.32 -20.99 9.69
N GLU A 126 -23.49 -22.30 9.62
CA GLU A 126 -24.58 -23.00 10.33
C GLU A 126 -24.16 -23.34 11.76
N VAL A 127 -24.91 -22.82 12.74
CA VAL A 127 -24.68 -23.04 14.16
C VAL A 127 -24.87 -24.53 14.50
N LYS A 128 -23.86 -25.13 15.12
CA LYS A 128 -23.94 -26.53 15.55
C LYS A 128 -24.57 -26.67 16.94
N SER A 129 -25.09 -27.85 17.22
CA SER A 129 -25.68 -28.15 18.53
C SER A 129 -24.66 -27.95 19.66
N GLY A 130 -25.04 -27.14 20.64
CA GLY A 130 -24.20 -26.83 21.81
C GLY A 130 -23.19 -25.70 21.61
N GLU A 131 -23.10 -25.08 20.43
CA GLU A 131 -22.27 -23.89 20.23
C GLU A 131 -22.91 -22.64 20.81
N THR A 132 -22.08 -21.79 21.39
CA THR A 132 -22.45 -20.45 21.85
C THR A 132 -21.89 -19.38 20.90
N LEU A 133 -22.51 -18.21 20.90
CA LEU A 133 -22.05 -17.10 20.07
C LEU A 133 -20.59 -16.72 20.38
N SER A 134 -20.17 -16.77 21.65
CA SER A 134 -18.79 -16.50 22.06
C SER A 134 -17.78 -17.51 21.52
N GLN A 135 -18.13 -18.81 21.52
CA GLN A 135 -17.27 -19.85 20.93
C GLN A 135 -17.13 -19.67 19.41
N ILE A 136 -18.21 -19.30 18.73
CA ILE A 136 -18.16 -19.01 17.29
C ILE A 136 -17.29 -17.77 17.03
N ALA A 137 -17.47 -16.70 17.81
CA ALA A 137 -16.67 -15.49 17.71
C ALA A 137 -15.16 -15.79 17.88
N GLN A 138 -14.80 -16.55 18.92
CA GLN A 138 -13.42 -16.97 19.18
C GLN A 138 -12.85 -17.81 18.04
N LYS A 139 -13.63 -18.75 17.51
CA LYS A 139 -13.23 -19.61 16.38
C LYS A 139 -12.87 -18.81 15.13
N PHE A 140 -13.52 -17.68 14.90
CA PHE A 140 -13.29 -16.83 13.73
C PHE A 140 -12.41 -15.60 14.02
N GLY A 141 -11.95 -15.43 15.26
CA GLY A 141 -11.16 -14.27 15.68
C GLY A 141 -11.94 -12.95 15.60
N LEU A 142 -13.24 -12.98 15.90
CA LEU A 142 -14.15 -11.84 15.83
C LEU A 142 -14.66 -11.45 17.21
N ASP A 143 -15.15 -10.22 17.33
CA ASP A 143 -15.93 -9.80 18.50
C ASP A 143 -17.35 -10.36 18.42
N THR A 144 -17.92 -10.71 19.57
CA THR A 144 -19.31 -11.21 19.66
C THR A 144 -20.31 -10.21 19.09
N ASP A 145 -20.08 -8.92 19.33
CA ASP A 145 -20.94 -7.85 18.83
C ASP A 145 -20.88 -7.72 17.31
N THR A 146 -19.73 -7.99 16.68
CA THR A 146 -19.61 -8.03 15.22
C THR A 146 -20.58 -9.04 14.62
N ILE A 147 -20.61 -10.25 15.17
CA ILE A 147 -21.51 -11.31 14.67
C ILE A 147 -22.97 -10.92 14.92
N LYS A 148 -23.28 -10.28 16.06
CA LYS A 148 -24.65 -9.84 16.37
C LYS A 148 -25.13 -8.79 15.39
N TRP A 149 -24.34 -7.75 15.17
CA TRP A 149 -24.70 -6.66 14.27
C TRP A 149 -24.85 -7.15 12.83
N ALA A 150 -23.95 -8.01 12.36
CA ALA A 150 -24.03 -8.59 11.01
C ALA A 150 -25.29 -9.46 10.79
N ASN A 151 -25.88 -9.97 11.86
CA ASN A 151 -27.04 -10.88 11.82
C ASN A 151 -28.32 -10.28 12.44
N GLY A 152 -28.30 -9.00 12.83
CA GLY A 152 -29.45 -8.35 13.48
C GLY A 152 -29.86 -8.96 14.83
N LEU A 153 -28.94 -9.61 15.54
CA LEU A 153 -29.21 -10.24 16.83
C LEU A 153 -29.22 -9.20 17.95
N THR A 154 -30.25 -9.24 18.80
CA THR A 154 -30.38 -8.36 19.98
C THR A 154 -29.80 -8.98 21.24
N SER A 155 -29.52 -10.29 21.23
CA SER A 155 -28.96 -11.04 22.35
C SER A 155 -27.95 -12.08 21.87
N ASP A 156 -27.25 -12.71 22.80
CA ASP A 156 -26.24 -13.73 22.50
C ASP A 156 -26.87 -15.13 22.29
N SER A 157 -28.21 -15.20 22.28
CA SER A 157 -28.96 -16.44 22.10
C SER A 157 -29.00 -16.83 20.63
N ILE A 158 -28.42 -17.99 20.31
CA ILE A 158 -28.43 -18.60 18.98
C ILE A 158 -28.99 -20.02 19.06
N LYS A 159 -29.57 -20.51 17.96
CA LYS A 159 -30.15 -21.85 17.89
C LYS A 159 -29.35 -22.76 16.96
N PRO A 160 -29.25 -24.07 17.25
CA PRO A 160 -28.70 -25.03 16.30
C PRO A 160 -29.44 -24.98 14.96
N GLY A 161 -28.70 -25.05 13.85
CA GLY A 161 -29.23 -24.93 12.48
C GLY A 161 -29.46 -23.50 12.01
N GLN A 162 -29.22 -22.49 12.85
CA GLN A 162 -29.30 -21.08 12.45
C GLN A 162 -28.12 -20.71 11.55
N SER A 163 -28.39 -20.07 10.40
CA SER A 163 -27.35 -19.53 9.54
C SER A 163 -26.93 -18.14 10.04
N LEU A 164 -25.63 -17.95 10.26
CA LEU A 164 -25.00 -16.70 10.68
C LEU A 164 -24.02 -16.22 9.62
N LYS A 165 -24.10 -14.94 9.27
CA LYS A 165 -23.10 -14.23 8.47
C LYS A 165 -21.89 -13.90 9.33
N ILE A 166 -20.74 -14.40 8.92
CA ILE A 166 -19.45 -14.22 9.61
C ILE A 166 -18.58 -13.31 8.77
N LEU A 167 -18.26 -12.12 9.30
CA LEU A 167 -17.46 -11.13 8.61
C LEU A 167 -15.97 -11.54 8.53
N PRO A 168 -15.21 -10.99 7.56
CA PRO A 168 -13.78 -11.24 7.44
C PRO A 168 -12.97 -10.72 8.63
N VAL A 169 -13.40 -9.61 9.25
CA VAL A 169 -12.77 -8.97 10.40
C VAL A 169 -13.82 -8.43 11.39
N SER A 170 -13.40 -8.08 12.60
CA SER A 170 -14.25 -7.37 13.57
C SER A 170 -14.67 -6.00 13.02
N GLY A 171 -15.95 -5.67 13.16
CA GLY A 171 -16.50 -4.40 12.68
C GLY A 171 -18.00 -4.44 12.41
N VAL A 172 -18.46 -3.53 11.56
CA VAL A 172 -19.87 -3.41 11.16
C VAL A 172 -19.95 -3.47 9.64
N ALA A 173 -20.79 -4.37 9.13
CA ALA A 173 -21.18 -4.36 7.72
C ALA A 173 -22.37 -3.41 7.51
N HIS A 174 -22.24 -2.50 6.55
CA HIS A 174 -23.33 -1.61 6.12
C HIS A 174 -23.52 -1.73 4.63
N GLU A 175 -24.71 -2.12 4.21
CA GLU A 175 -25.12 -2.10 2.81
C GLU A 175 -25.64 -0.69 2.47
N VAL A 176 -24.97 -0.04 1.51
CA VAL A 176 -25.31 1.32 1.07
C VAL A 176 -26.70 1.31 0.42
N LYS A 177 -27.58 2.21 0.89
CA LYS A 177 -28.93 2.38 0.34
C LYS A 177 -29.02 3.67 -0.47
N SER A 178 -30.05 3.77 -1.32
CA SER A 178 -30.34 5.00 -2.06
C SER A 178 -30.41 6.22 -1.12
N GLY A 179 -29.53 7.19 -1.35
CA GLY A 179 -29.42 8.41 -0.54
C GLY A 179 -28.34 8.39 0.54
N ASP A 180 -27.69 7.24 0.77
CA ASP A 180 -26.46 7.20 1.55
C ASP A 180 -25.34 7.92 0.79
N THR A 181 -24.48 8.61 1.54
CA THR A 181 -23.21 9.13 1.04
C THR A 181 -22.10 8.61 1.93
N LEU A 182 -20.86 8.66 1.45
CA LEU A 182 -19.71 8.26 2.25
C LEU A 182 -19.69 9.03 3.58
N GLU A 183 -20.02 10.32 3.56
CA GLU A 183 -20.06 11.19 4.74
C GLU A 183 -21.20 10.82 5.69
N SER A 184 -22.39 10.49 5.18
CA SER A 184 -23.52 10.12 6.03
C SER A 184 -23.27 8.80 6.75
N VAL A 185 -22.68 7.83 6.04
CA VAL A 185 -22.28 6.52 6.59
C VAL A 185 -21.14 6.68 7.60
N ALA A 186 -20.09 7.43 7.25
CA ALA A 186 -18.97 7.72 8.15
C ALA A 186 -19.46 8.38 9.45
N LYS A 187 -20.32 9.40 9.35
CA LYS A 187 -20.91 10.07 10.50
C LYS A 187 -21.77 9.14 11.35
N LYS A 188 -22.59 8.28 10.74
CA LYS A 188 -23.44 7.30 11.43
C LYS A 188 -22.62 6.36 12.31
N TYR A 189 -21.47 5.91 11.82
CA TYR A 189 -20.59 4.98 12.53
C TYR A 189 -19.43 5.66 13.27
N SER A 190 -19.38 6.99 13.28
CA SER A 190 -18.27 7.77 13.85
C SER A 190 -16.91 7.30 13.33
N ALA A 191 -16.86 6.95 12.05
CA ALA A 191 -15.67 6.52 11.33
C ALA A 191 -15.09 7.67 10.49
N GLU A 192 -13.81 7.58 10.18
CA GLU A 192 -13.18 8.48 9.22
C GLU A 192 -13.59 8.10 7.79
N PRO A 193 -14.09 9.03 6.95
CA PRO A 193 -14.50 8.74 5.57
C PRO A 193 -13.40 8.06 4.75
N GLN A 194 -12.16 8.53 4.89
CA GLN A 194 -11.03 8.01 4.15
C GLN A 194 -10.69 6.56 4.58
N ALA A 195 -10.84 6.23 5.87
CA ALA A 195 -10.63 4.87 6.35
C ALA A 195 -11.64 3.87 5.76
N ILE A 196 -12.88 4.30 5.48
CA ILE A 196 -13.88 3.48 4.77
C ILE A 196 -13.44 3.25 3.32
N VAL A 197 -12.91 4.26 2.65
CA VAL A 197 -12.44 4.15 1.25
C VAL A 197 -11.23 3.24 1.13
N ASP A 198 -10.28 3.36 2.05
CA ASP A 198 -9.01 2.62 2.00
C ASP A 198 -9.13 1.18 2.53
N PHE A 199 -10.28 0.81 3.09
CA PHE A 199 -10.47 -0.51 3.66
C PHE A 199 -10.56 -1.57 2.54
N PRO A 200 -9.65 -2.56 2.50
CA PRO A 200 -9.44 -3.42 1.33
C PRO A 200 -10.58 -4.40 1.04
N PHE A 201 -11.49 -4.62 1.99
CA PHE A 201 -12.62 -5.55 1.84
C PHE A 201 -13.93 -4.83 1.50
N ASN A 202 -13.92 -3.52 1.29
CA ASN A 202 -15.11 -2.80 0.86
C ASN A 202 -15.30 -2.88 -0.65
N ASP A 203 -16.54 -3.13 -1.07
CA ASP A 203 -16.95 -3.10 -2.47
C ASP A 203 -17.58 -1.73 -2.79
N LEU A 204 -16.71 -0.71 -2.91
CA LEU A 204 -17.15 0.66 -3.16
C LEU A 204 -17.11 1.01 -4.66
N PRO A 205 -18.22 1.45 -5.27
CA PRO A 205 -18.20 2.06 -6.59
C PRO A 205 -17.49 3.42 -6.52
N ASP A 206 -16.87 3.84 -7.63
CA ASP A 206 -16.04 5.05 -7.71
C ASP A 206 -16.77 6.35 -7.31
N ASP A 207 -18.10 6.38 -7.40
CA ASP A 207 -18.96 7.54 -7.13
C ASP A 207 -19.83 7.41 -5.88
N PHE A 208 -19.71 6.31 -5.11
CA PHE A 208 -20.54 6.02 -3.93
C PHE A 208 -22.05 6.21 -4.19
N ARG A 209 -22.49 6.04 -5.45
CA ARG A 209 -23.84 6.30 -5.95
C ARG A 209 -24.43 5.10 -6.67
#